data_AF-A0A068UA45-F1
#
_entry.id   AF-A0A068UA45-F1
#
_cell.length_a   1.000
_cell.length_b   1.000
_cell.length_c   1.000
_cell.angle_alpha   90.00
_cell.angle_beta   90.00
_cell.angle_gamma   90.00
#
_symmetry.space_group_name_H-M   'P 1'
#
loop_
_entity.id
_entity.type
_entity.pdbx_description
1 polymer ?
#
loop_
_entity_poly.entity_id
_entity_poly.type
_entity_poly.pdbx_seq_one_letter_code
_entity_poly.pdbx_strand_id
1 'polypeptide(L)' 'MGCLYSKNARNVPGYEEPTVLAAETPFTVDEVQALYELFKKISSSIIDDGLIHKAISPACLY' A
#
# COMPACT_ATOMS: atom_id res chain seq x y z
N MET A 1 34.86 -7.66 -7.22
CA MET A 1 34.48 -6.64 -6.20
C MET A 1 33.13 -6.05 -6.62
N GLY A 2 32.10 -6.27 -5.80
CA GLY A 2 30.84 -5.51 -5.71
C GLY A 2 30.04 -5.21 -6.98
N CYS A 3 29.05 -6.05 -7.30
CA CYS A 3 27.81 -5.54 -7.90
C CYS A 3 26.72 -5.69 -6.83
N LEU A 4 26.36 -4.57 -6.19
CA LEU A 4 25.21 -4.52 -5.31
C LEU A 4 24.00 -4.73 -6.23
N TYR A 5 23.43 -5.93 -6.16
CA TYR A 5 22.05 -6.13 -6.54
C TYR A 5 21.25 -5.11 -5.76
N SER A 6 20.97 -3.97 -6.39
CA SER A 6 19.97 -3.04 -5.92
C SER A 6 18.73 -3.91 -5.78
N LYS A 7 18.39 -4.22 -4.53
CA LYS A 7 17.10 -4.81 -4.22
C LYS A 7 16.13 -3.78 -4.76
N ASN A 8 15.60 -4.00 -5.95
CA ASN A 8 14.41 -3.34 -6.43
C ASN A 8 13.29 -3.82 -5.50
N ALA A 9 13.32 -3.36 -4.24
CA ALA A 9 12.12 -3.10 -3.49
C ALA A 9 11.39 -2.12 -4.40
N ARG A 10 10.45 -2.68 -5.18
CA ARG A 10 9.46 -1.92 -5.92
C ARG A 10 8.89 -0.97 -4.88
N ASN A 11 9.34 0.29 -4.90
CA ASN A 11 8.74 1.35 -4.12
C ASN A 11 7.39 1.54 -4.79
N VAL A 12 6.43 0.71 -4.37
CA VAL A 12 5.03 0.97 -4.60
C VAL A 12 4.80 2.37 -4.03
N PRO A 13 4.43 3.35 -4.88
CA PRO A 13 4.20 4.70 -4.39
C PRO A 13 3.15 4.63 -3.28
N GLY A 14 3.48 5.14 -2.09
CA GLY A 14 2.62 5.05 -0.90
C GLY A 14 2.88 3.89 0.06
N TYR A 15 3.94 3.09 -0.13
CA TYR A 15 4.39 2.16 0.90
C TYR A 15 5.38 2.82 1.86
N GLU A 16 5.01 2.87 3.13
CA GLU A 16 5.86 3.25 4.25
C GLU A 16 6.14 2.04 5.14
N GLU A 17 7.27 2.05 5.85
CA GLU A 17 7.60 0.97 6.78
C GLU A 17 6.59 0.91 7.93
N PRO A 18 6.02 -0.28 8.26
CA PRO A 18 5.02 -0.42 9.32
C PRO A 18 5.48 0.11 10.68
N THR A 19 6.78 0.02 10.97
CA THR A 19 7.39 0.54 12.20
C THR A 19 7.30 2.06 12.31
N VAL A 20 7.41 2.77 11.19
CA VAL A 20 7.31 4.24 11.15
C VAL A 20 5.86 4.65 11.39
N LEU A 21 4.93 4.04 10.65
CA LEU A 21 3.50 4.31 10.78
C LEU A 21 2.94 3.94 12.17
N ALA A 22 3.43 2.85 12.77
CA ALA A 22 3.06 2.47 14.13
C ALA A 22 3.61 3.44 15.19
N ALA A 23 4.73 4.11 14.93
CA ALA A 23 5.25 5.14 15.85
C ALA A 23 4.43 6.44 15.82
N GLU A 24 3.77 6.72 14.70
CA GLU A 24 2.93 7.91 14.50
C GLU A 24 1.45 7.69 14.87
N THR A 25 1.05 6.45 15.14
CA THR A 25 -0.33 6.07 15.42
C THR A 25 -0.44 5.23 16.70
N PRO A 26 -1.62 5.11 17.32
CA PRO A 26 -1.80 4.22 18.47
C PRO A 26 -1.83 2.72 18.11
N PHE A 27 -1.54 2.36 16.85
CA PHE A 27 -1.54 0.98 16.38
C PHE A 27 -0.17 0.33 16.60
N THR A 28 -0.19 -0.97 16.88
CA THR A 28 1.00 -1.81 16.87
C THR A 28 1.47 -2.10 15.45
N VAL A 29 2.74 -2.51 15.30
CA VAL A 29 3.32 -2.89 14.00
C VAL A 29 2.50 -3.99 13.31
N ASP A 30 1.98 -4.96 14.07
CA ASP A 30 1.17 -6.05 13.56
C ASP A 30 -0.19 -5.56 13.03
N GLU A 31 -0.84 -4.65 13.76
CA GLU A 31 -2.08 -4.02 13.35
C GLU A 31 -1.90 -3.17 12.08
N VAL A 32 -0.82 -2.40 11.99
CA VAL A 32 -0.47 -1.64 10.77
C VAL A 32 -0.28 -2.57 9.58
N GLN A 33 0.35 -3.73 9.79
CA GLN A 33 0.54 -4.71 8.73
C GLN A 33 -0.80 -5.32 8.27
N ALA A 34 -1.70 -5.63 9.21
CA ALA A 34 -3.05 -6.09 8.89
C ALA A 34 -3.86 -5.03 8.12
N LEU A 35 -3.74 -3.74 8.48
CA LEU A 35 -4.35 -2.63 7.76
C LEU A 35 -3.79 -2.50 6.33
N TYR A 36 -2.49 -2.72 6.13
CA TYR A 36 -1.88 -2.70 4.80
C TYR A 36 -2.39 -3.84 3.90
N GLU A 37 -2.66 -5.02 4.47
CA GLU A 37 -3.29 -6.11 3.71
C GLU A 37 -4.71 -5.79 3.27
N LEU A 38 -5.48 -5.12 4.14
CA LEU A 38 -6.81 -4.62 3.80
C LEU A 38 -6.73 -3.54 2.71
N PHE A 39 -5.81 -2.59 2.87
CA PHE A 39 -5.55 -1.53 1.90
C PHE A 39 -5.30 -2.10 0.51
N LYS A 40 -4.40 -3.09 0.38
CA LYS A 40 -4.10 -3.74 -0.90
C LYS A 40 -5.34 -4.33 -1.56
N LYS A 41 -6.20 -5.02 -0.79
CA LYS A 41 -7.44 -5.63 -1.31
C LYS A 41 -8.43 -4.58 -1.82
N ILE A 42 -8.51 -3.44 -1.13
CA ILE A 42 -9.45 -2.36 -1.50
C ILE A 42 -8.89 -1.53 -2.65
N SER A 43 -7.59 -1.20 -2.63
CA SER A 43 -6.94 -0.41 -3.68
C SER A 43 -7.02 -1.14 -5.01
N SER A 44 -6.74 -2.46 -5.03
CA SER A 44 -6.81 -3.27 -6.25
C SER A 44 -8.24 -3.53 -6.76
N SER A 45 -9.27 -3.08 -6.05
CA SER A 45 -10.68 -3.34 -6.43
C SER A 45 -11.15 -2.53 -7.65
N ILE A 46 -10.46 -1.44 -8.00
CA ILE A 46 -10.79 -0.61 -9.17
C ILE A 46 -9.59 -0.51 -10.10
N ILE A 47 -8.39 -0.21 -9.57
CA ILE A 47 -7.14 -0.12 -10.32
C ILE A 47 -6.01 -0.69 -9.45
N ASP A 48 -5.20 -1.60 -9.99
CA ASP A 48 -4.05 -2.20 -9.28
C ASP A 48 -2.81 -1.28 -9.34
N ASP A 49 -2.95 -0.05 -8.86
CA ASP A 49 -1.84 0.92 -8.78
C ASP A 49 -1.40 1.23 -7.35
N GLY A 50 -2.03 0.58 -6.37
CA GLY A 50 -1.71 0.77 -4.96
C GLY A 50 -2.25 2.08 -4.38
N LEU A 51 -3.27 2.69 -5.01
CA LEU A 51 -3.93 3.90 -4.51
C LEU A 51 -5.44 3.70 -4.36
N ILE A 52 -6.04 4.31 -3.34
CA ILE A 52 -7.50 4.31 -3.18
C ILE A 52 -8.09 5.42 -4.07
N HIS A 53 -8.72 5.02 -5.16
CA HIS A 53 -9.43 5.92 -6.06
C HIS A 53 -10.83 6.20 -5.54
N LYS A 54 -11.23 7.48 -5.50
CA LYS A 54 -12.65 7.83 -5.32
C LYS A 54 -13.41 7.24 -6.50
N ALA A 55 -14.28 6.28 -6.24
CA ALA A 55 -14.99 5.53 -7.28
C ALA A 55 -15.79 6.48 -8.19
N ILE A 56 -15.21 6.81 -9.34
CA ILE A 56 -15.94 7.24 -10.54
C ILE A 56 -15.82 6.05 -11.48
N SER A 57 -16.48 4.94 -11.10
CA SER A 57 -16.60 3.81 -12.03
C SER A 57 -17.68 4.18 -13.04
N PRO A 58 -17.34 4.36 -14.34
CA PRO A 58 -18.34 4.60 -15.38
C PRO A 58 -19.29 3.40 -15.57
N ALA A 59 -19.00 2.25 -14.96
CA ALA A 59 -19.91 1.10 -14.92
C ALA A 59 -21.16 1.33 -14.03
N CYS A 60 -21.18 2.37 -13.19
CA CYS A 60 -22.38 2.81 -12.46
C CYS A 60 -23.10 3.99 -13.12
N LEU A 61 -22.65 4.44 -14.30
CA LEU A 61 -23.32 5.49 -15.09
C LEU A 61 -24.13 4.92 -16.28
N TYR A 62 -24.37 3.61 -16.30
CA TYR A 62 -25.28 2.93 -17.23
C TYR A 62 -26.31 2.09 -16.46
#